data_AF-A0AA91TU88-F1
#
_entry.id   AF-A0AA91TU88-F1
#
_cell.length_a   1.000
_cell.length_b   1.000
_cell.length_c   1.000
_cell.angle_alpha   90.00
_cell.angle_beta   90.00
_cell.angle_gamma   90.00
#
_symmetry.space_group_name_H-M   'P 1'
#
loop_
_entity.id
_entity.type
_entity.pdbx_description
1 polymer ?
#
loop_
_entity_poly.entity_id
_entity_poly.type
_entity_poly.pdbx_seq_one_letter_code
_entity_poly.pdbx_strand_id
1 'polypeptide(L)' 'LLEFDMERIREEGFNLITPIIITNSADYKQIDTTKERTVSEKQVVITAV' A
#
# COMPACT_ATOMS: atom_id res chain seq x y z
N LEU A 1 -10.79 4.43 -6.28
CA LEU A 1 -10.73 4.15 -4.83
C LEU A 1 -12.07 3.60 -4.43
N LEU A 2 -12.08 2.65 -3.50
CA LEU A 2 -13.32 1.98 -3.08
C LEU A 2 -13.22 1.64 -1.59
N GLU A 3 -14.37 1.41 -0.97
CA GLU A 3 -14.48 1.01 0.43
C GLU A 3 -14.75 -0.50 0.50
N PHE A 4 -14.15 -1.16 1.49
CA PHE A 4 -14.22 -2.61 1.67
C PHE A 4 -14.65 -2.94 3.09
N ASP A 5 -15.43 -4.01 3.24
CA ASP A 5 -15.71 -4.63 4.53
C ASP A 5 -14.55 -5.54 4.93
N MET A 6 -13.62 -4.99 5.74
CA MET A 6 -12.42 -5.70 6.17
C MET A 6 -12.72 -6.88 7.09
N GLU A 7 -13.83 -6.85 7.82
CA GLU A 7 -14.21 -7.92 8.74
C GLU A 7 -14.67 -9.14 7.95
N ARG A 8 -15.56 -8.95 6.97
CA ARG A 8 -16.00 -10.04 6.10
C ARG A 8 -14.87 -10.66 5.29
N ILE A 9 -13.96 -9.86 4.75
CA ILE A 9 -12.80 -10.39 3.99
C ILE A 9 -11.95 -11.29 4.90
N ARG A 10 -11.78 -10.92 6.17
CA ARG A 10 -11.05 -11.74 7.16
C ARG A 10 -11.81 -13.01 7.52
N GLU A 11 -13.12 -12.93 7.73
CA GLU A 11 -13.99 -14.08 8.06
C GLU A 11 -14.00 -15.14 6.96
N GLU A 12 -14.00 -14.72 5.70
CA GLU A 12 -13.87 -15.60 4.53
C GLU A 12 -12.45 -16.20 4.37
N GLY A 13 -11.50 -15.83 5.24
CA GLY A 13 -10.15 -16.37 5.27
C GLY A 13 -9.20 -15.74 4.25
N PHE A 14 -9.56 -14.61 3.64
CA PHE A 14 -8.67 -13.89 2.73
C PHE A 14 -7.64 -13.06 3.49
N ASN A 15 -6.50 -12.86 2.84
CA ASN A 15 -5.43 -12.03 3.36
C ASN A 15 -5.79 -10.54 3.17
N LEU A 16 -5.58 -9.73 4.21
CA LEU A 16 -5.79 -8.28 4.19
C LEU A 16 -4.53 -7.49 3.73
N ILE A 17 -3.40 -8.19 3.51
CA ILE A 17 -2.20 -7.55 2.96
C ILE A 17 -2.51 -7.01 1.57
N THR A 18 -2.44 -5.68 1.44
CA THR A 18 -2.67 -4.97 0.19
C THR A 18 -1.34 -4.43 -0.33
N PRO A 19 -0.71 -5.05 -1.33
CA PRO A 19 0.58 -4.60 -1.85
C PRO A 19 0.42 -3.30 -2.65
N ILE A 20 1.38 -2.39 -2.49
CA ILE A 20 1.53 -1.20 -3.33
C ILE A 20 2.72 -1.45 -4.26
N ILE A 21 2.50 -1.40 -5.58
CA ILE A 21 3.52 -1.72 -6.58
C ILE A 21 3.60 -0.57 -7.57
N ILE A 22 4.82 -0.05 -7.79
CA ILE A 22 5.13 0.86 -8.89
C ILE A 22 5.57 0.01 -10.08
N THR A 23 4.71 -0.12 -11.09
CA THR A 23 4.96 -0.98 -12.25
C THR A 23 5.94 -0.37 -13.25
N ASN A 24 6.05 0.96 -13.28
CA ASN A 24 6.98 1.71 -14.13
C ASN A 24 8.20 2.22 -13.33
N SER A 25 8.72 1.40 -12.42
CA SER A 25 9.81 1.78 -11.51
C SER A 25 11.10 2.22 -12.24
N ALA A 26 11.33 1.74 -13.46
CA ALA A 26 12.46 2.12 -14.30
C ALA A 26 12.45 3.61 -14.71
N ASP A 27 11.31 4.29 -14.65
CA ASP A 27 11.18 5.70 -15.00
C ASP A 27 11.69 6.64 -13.89
N TYR A 28 11.99 6.10 -12.71
CA TYR A 28 12.42 6.84 -11.54
C TYR A 28 13.89 6.54 -11.23
N LYS A 29 14.64 7.59 -10.88
CA LYS A 29 16.05 7.49 -10.47
C LYS A 29 16.18 6.93 -9.07
N GLN A 30 15.20 7.22 -8.20
CA GLN A 30 15.19 6.78 -6.82
C GLN A 30 13.77 6.51 -6.36
N ILE A 31 13.61 5.44 -5.58
CA ILE A 31 12.37 5.08 -4.90
C ILE A 31 12.70 4.87 -3.43
N ASP A 32 12.12 5.69 -2.56
CA ASP A 32 12.25 5.60 -1.12
C ASP A 32 10.92 5.20 -0.48
N THR A 33 10.97 4.28 0.48
CA THR A 33 9.79 3.82 1.23
C THR A 33 9.87 4.29 2.67
N THR A 34 8.72 4.59 3.27
CA THR A 34 8.65 4.87 4.70
C THR A 34 9.06 3.64 5.54
N LYS A 35 9.61 3.88 6.73
CA LYS A 35 9.90 2.86 7.75
C LYS A 35 8.84 2.80 8.86
N GLU A 36 7.78 3.60 8.72
CA GLU A 36 6.65 3.63 9.64
C GLU A 36 5.96 2.26 9.69
N ARG A 37 5.71 1.76 10.90
CA ARG A 37 4.98 0.48 11.09
C ARG A 37 3.48 0.66 11.00
N THR A 38 3.01 1.85 11.29
CA THR A 38 1.58 2.21 11.29
C THR A 38 1.41 3.43 10.41
N VAL A 39 0.45 3.38 9.51
CA VAL A 39 0.15 4.47 8.59
C VAL A 39 -1.35 4.76 8.62
N SER A 40 -1.70 6.01 8.36
CA SER A 40 -3.09 6.43 8.23
C SER A 40 -3.48 6.60 6.76
N GLU A 41 -4.78 6.61 6.49
CA GLU A 41 -5.28 6.91 5.14
C GLU A 41 -4.67 8.22 4.62
N LYS A 42 -4.28 8.23 3.34
CA LYS A 42 -3.64 9.37 2.63
C LYS A 42 -2.23 9.74 3.10
N GLN A 43 -1.65 9.01 4.05
CA GLN A 43 -0.24 9.20 4.41
C GLN A 43 0.67 8.77 3.26
N VAL A 44 1.71 9.56 2.99
CA VAL A 44 2.73 9.23 1.99
C VAL A 44 3.59 8.08 2.52
N VAL A 45 3.65 6.98 1.75
CA VAL A 45 4.41 5.77 2.11
C VAL A 45 5.53 5.44 1.12
N ILE A 46 5.45 5.97 -0.10
CA ILE A 46 6.49 5.83 -1.14
C ILE A 46 6.71 7.20 -1.77
N THR A 47 7.97 7.57 -1.95
CA THR A 47 8.41 8.74 -2.72
C THR A 47 9.26 8.24 -3.88
N ALA A 48 9.00 8.74 -5.09
CA ALA A 48 9.77 8.40 -6.28
C ALA A 48 10.15 9.68 -7.05
N VAL A 49 11.42 9.78 -7.47
CA VAL A 49 12.02 10.95 -8.15
C VAL A 49 12.86 10.57 -9.36
#